data_AF-A0A7V3ZK65-F1
#
_entry.id   AF-A0A7V3ZK65-F1
#
_cell.length_a   1.000
_cell.length_b   1.000
_cell.length_c   1.000
_cell.angle_alpha   90.00
_cell.angle_beta   90.00
_cell.angle_gamma   90.00
#
_symmetry.space_group_name_H-M   'P 1'
#
loop_
_entity.id
_entity.type
_entity.pdbx_description
1 polymer ?
#
loop_
_entity_poly.entity_id
_entity_poly.type
_entity_poly.pdbx_seq_one_letter_code
_entity_poly.pdbx_strand_id
1 'polypeptide(L)'
;MRADLLFFQKGDLSNFLEYRKLELKKEVENYDSNYILNVSEEDFCQYLVSKYSLKPPQIYEDKIYVYSKKEVDIDVSGDPTRAIFDRNRPFYVKGVQIIIAVPFEGDGELFQYKPSIFTFNPPHGEVIGEEIHLIYEMVEHNAERLKQEYQHELNEIKKYLEWVKRDVELFNSSLEPFVRQLVSQRKKKLLDDIDLVSSLGIPVKHREDMPETYTIPSIRKKLKFEPPKVSKEPFKPEPVLALEEYENILEMIYNMALVMERSPQTFSKLKEEEIRDHFLMMLNAHYEGQATGETFNYGGKTDILIRIEGKNIFIAECKFWRGEKKFIEAIDQLLGYTSWRDTKTAILLFNKNQDFSSVLNKINPTVKAHPCYKREWNLKSDKLKSETIFSYIFHQPQNVNREIILTIMAFNVPK
;
A
#
# COMPACT_ATOMS: atom_id res chain seq x y z
N MET A 1 3.55 -33.55 23.32
CA MET A 1 2.74 -32.38 23.73
C MET A 1 1.29 -32.79 23.70
N ARG A 2 0.48 -32.38 24.68
CA ARG A 2 -0.97 -32.56 24.55
C ARG A 2 -1.46 -31.74 23.35
N ALA A 3 -2.37 -32.29 22.56
CA ALA A 3 -2.79 -31.72 21.28
C ALA A 3 -3.69 -30.47 21.43
N ASP A 4 -4.14 -30.22 22.65
CA ASP A 4 -5.08 -29.18 23.05
C ASP A 4 -4.40 -27.91 23.59
N LEU A 5 -3.07 -27.84 23.65
CA LEU A 5 -2.38 -26.65 24.17
C LEU A 5 -2.45 -25.52 23.13
N LEU A 6 -3.05 -24.39 23.49
CA LEU A 6 -2.97 -23.15 22.71
C LEU A 6 -1.60 -22.49 22.96
N PHE A 7 -1.12 -21.78 21.94
CA PHE A 7 0.12 -21.00 21.90
C PHE A 7 1.43 -21.80 22.04
N PHE A 8 1.44 -23.13 22.01
CA PHE A 8 2.68 -23.91 22.26
C PHE A 8 2.96 -25.03 21.25
N GLN A 9 2.15 -25.16 20.21
CA GLN A 9 2.19 -26.31 19.30
C GLN A 9 3.36 -26.27 18.32
N LYS A 10 3.69 -25.09 17.78
CA LYS A 10 4.67 -24.90 16.69
C LYS A 10 5.95 -24.16 17.08
N GLY A 11 6.16 -23.94 18.39
CA GLY A 11 7.35 -23.28 18.92
C GLY A 11 7.17 -21.77 19.12
N ASP A 12 8.28 -21.02 19.14
CA ASP A 12 8.27 -19.60 19.49
C ASP A 12 7.76 -18.71 18.35
N LEU A 13 6.93 -17.72 18.70
CA LEU A 13 6.40 -16.73 17.78
C LEU A 13 7.51 -15.90 17.14
N SER A 14 8.56 -15.56 17.87
CA SER A 14 9.72 -14.83 17.34
C SER A 14 10.37 -15.54 16.15
N ASN A 15 10.54 -16.87 16.23
CA ASN A 15 11.13 -17.67 15.14
C ASN A 15 10.23 -17.69 13.91
N PHE A 16 8.90 -17.76 14.10
CA PHE A 16 7.93 -17.69 13.02
C PHE A 16 7.96 -16.33 12.31
N LEU A 17 8.02 -15.24 13.07
CA LEU A 17 8.11 -13.88 12.54
C LEU A 17 9.43 -13.64 11.78
N GLU A 18 10.55 -14.16 12.28
CA GLU A 18 11.82 -14.09 11.57
C GLU A 18 11.82 -14.97 10.30
N TYR A 19 11.21 -16.16 10.33
CA TYR A 19 11.02 -16.97 9.13
C TYR A 19 10.23 -16.24 8.05
N ARG A 20 9.17 -15.52 8.43
CA ARG A 20 8.39 -14.66 7.52
C ARG A 20 9.25 -13.59 6.83
N LYS A 21 10.17 -12.94 7.55
CA LYS A 21 11.14 -12.00 6.94
C LYS A 21 12.08 -12.68 5.97
N LEU A 22 12.52 -13.90 6.27
CA LEU A 22 13.37 -14.68 5.37
C LEU A 22 12.63 -15.09 4.10
N GLU A 23 11.35 -15.49 4.20
CA GLU A 23 10.50 -15.76 3.04
C GLU A 23 10.30 -14.51 2.18
N LEU A 24 10.04 -13.35 2.81
CA LEU A 24 9.94 -12.07 2.13
C LEU A 24 11.22 -11.76 1.35
N LYS A 25 12.38 -11.93 1.99
CA LYS A 25 13.68 -11.73 1.35
C LYS A 25 13.85 -12.62 0.12
N LYS A 26 13.57 -13.91 0.25
CA LYS A 26 13.65 -14.87 -0.87
C LYS A 26 12.68 -14.52 -1.99
N GLU A 27 11.47 -14.07 -1.64
CA GLU A 27 10.48 -13.65 -2.64
C GLU A 27 11.01 -12.46 -3.45
N VAL A 28 11.53 -11.42 -2.80
CA VAL A 28 12.15 -10.26 -3.47
C VAL A 28 13.34 -10.66 -4.33
N GLU A 29 14.16 -11.61 -3.89
CA GLU A 29 15.31 -12.09 -4.66
C GLU A 29 14.89 -12.86 -5.93
N ASN A 30 13.78 -13.59 -5.87
CA ASN A 30 13.25 -14.42 -6.96
C ASN A 30 12.41 -13.65 -7.99
N TYR A 31 12.05 -12.40 -7.73
CA TYR A 31 11.39 -11.56 -8.73
C TYR A 31 12.34 -11.28 -9.90
N ASP A 32 11.76 -11.23 -11.10
CA ASP A 32 12.49 -10.90 -12.33
C ASP A 32 13.17 -9.52 -12.22
N SER A 33 14.42 -9.44 -12.67
CA SER A 33 15.23 -8.23 -12.58
C SER A 33 14.59 -7.05 -13.32
N ASN A 34 13.97 -7.28 -14.49
CA ASN A 34 13.30 -6.20 -15.22
C ASN A 34 12.05 -5.75 -14.46
N TYR A 35 11.29 -6.67 -13.87
CA TYR A 35 10.13 -6.30 -13.05
C TYR A 35 10.54 -5.39 -11.88
N ILE A 36 11.59 -5.77 -11.13
CA ILE A 36 12.07 -4.99 -9.97
C ILE A 36 12.52 -3.59 -10.38
N LEU A 37 13.21 -3.44 -11.52
CA LEU A 37 13.68 -2.14 -12.01
C LEU A 37 12.54 -1.22 -12.48
N ASN A 38 11.45 -1.78 -13.02
CA ASN A 38 10.32 -1.02 -13.55
C ASN A 38 9.25 -0.68 -12.52
N VAL A 39 9.06 -1.52 -11.50
CA VAL A 39 7.98 -1.34 -10.53
C VAL A 39 8.25 -0.13 -9.63
N SER A 40 7.20 0.63 -9.29
CA SER A 40 7.28 1.67 -8.27
C SER A 40 7.79 1.06 -6.96
N GLU A 41 8.83 1.64 -6.37
CA GLU A 41 9.39 1.16 -5.10
C GLU A 41 8.33 1.22 -4.00
N GLU A 42 7.54 2.29 -3.99
CA GLU A 42 6.47 2.51 -3.02
C GLU A 42 5.38 1.44 -3.14
N ASP A 43 4.84 1.23 -4.34
CA ASP A 43 3.75 0.26 -4.56
C ASP A 43 4.23 -1.17 -4.27
N PHE A 44 5.46 -1.50 -4.64
CA PHE A 44 6.03 -2.81 -4.35
C PHE A 44 6.26 -3.00 -2.85
N CYS A 45 6.74 -1.97 -2.15
CA CYS A 45 6.86 -2.00 -0.70
C CYS A 45 5.48 -2.17 -0.03
N GLN A 46 4.47 -1.42 -0.43
CA GLN A 46 3.11 -1.52 0.11
C GLN A 46 2.50 -2.90 -0.14
N TYR A 47 2.67 -3.45 -1.34
CA TYR A 47 2.25 -4.82 -1.66
C TYR A 47 2.92 -5.85 -0.74
N LEU A 48 4.24 -5.79 -0.58
CA LEU A 48 4.99 -6.72 0.27
C LEU A 48 4.60 -6.57 1.74
N VAL A 49 4.48 -5.34 2.24
CA VAL A 49 4.02 -5.08 3.62
C VAL A 49 2.62 -5.65 3.80
N SER A 50 1.66 -5.31 2.94
CA SER A 50 0.28 -5.83 3.04
C SER A 50 0.21 -7.36 2.96
N LYS A 51 1.08 -8.00 2.20
CA LYS A 51 1.11 -9.46 2.03
C LYS A 51 1.69 -10.19 3.25
N TYR A 52 2.70 -9.60 3.88
CA TYR A 52 3.44 -10.22 4.99
C TYR A 52 2.99 -9.73 6.37
N SER A 53 2.22 -8.64 6.45
CA SER A 53 1.58 -8.19 7.68
C SER A 53 0.62 -9.25 8.23
N LEU A 54 0.63 -9.38 9.54
CA LEU A 54 -0.21 -10.30 10.31
C LEU A 54 -1.31 -9.53 11.03
N LYS A 55 -2.51 -10.11 11.08
CA LYS A 55 -3.64 -9.61 11.86
C LYS A 55 -3.69 -10.38 13.19
N PRO A 56 -3.39 -9.74 14.33
CA PRO A 56 -3.44 -10.41 15.62
C PRO A 56 -4.88 -10.88 15.90
N PRO A 57 -5.08 -12.09 16.47
CA PRO A 57 -6.42 -12.60 16.64
C PRO A 57 -7.18 -11.86 17.74
N GLN A 58 -8.46 -11.61 17.52
CA GLN A 58 -9.36 -10.99 18.50
C GLN A 58 -10.63 -11.83 18.65
N ILE A 59 -10.95 -12.24 19.88
CA ILE A 59 -12.14 -13.04 20.18
C ILE A 59 -13.40 -12.17 20.30
N TYR A 60 -14.55 -12.74 19.95
CA TYR A 60 -15.87 -12.11 20.11
C TYR A 60 -16.59 -12.71 21.32
N GLU A 61 -16.46 -12.06 22.47
CA GLU A 61 -17.05 -12.53 23.73
C GLU A 61 -18.58 -12.57 23.73
N ASP A 62 -19.20 -11.65 22.97
CA ASP A 62 -20.65 -11.52 22.80
C ASP A 62 -21.25 -12.59 21.88
N LYS A 63 -20.42 -13.34 21.16
CA LYS A 63 -20.83 -14.37 20.19
C LYS A 63 -20.47 -15.78 20.62
N ILE A 64 -20.10 -15.98 21.89
CA ILE A 64 -19.74 -17.31 22.39
C ILE A 64 -21.00 -18.18 22.52
N TYR A 65 -20.91 -19.43 22.06
CA TYR A 65 -22.04 -20.35 22.06
C TYR A 65 -21.61 -21.79 22.36
N VAL A 66 -22.55 -22.63 22.80
CA VAL A 66 -22.32 -24.07 22.96
C VAL A 66 -22.42 -24.73 21.58
N TYR A 67 -21.30 -25.24 21.09
CA TYR A 67 -21.21 -25.90 19.79
C TYR A 67 -21.83 -27.29 19.80
N SER A 68 -21.51 -28.09 20.82
CA SER A 68 -22.08 -29.43 20.97
C SER A 68 -22.11 -29.91 22.41
N LYS A 69 -23.02 -30.86 22.67
CA LYS A 69 -23.12 -31.61 23.91
C LYS A 69 -23.36 -33.08 23.56
N LYS A 70 -22.54 -33.99 24.10
CA LYS A 70 -22.73 -35.44 23.93
C LYS A 70 -22.34 -36.20 25.19
N GLU A 71 -22.93 -37.37 25.37
CA GLU A 71 -22.51 -38.32 26.41
C GLU A 71 -21.23 -39.04 25.94
N VAL A 72 -20.24 -39.16 26.82
CA VAL A 72 -18.95 -39.79 26.55
C VAL A 72 -18.52 -40.67 27.74
N ASP A 73 -17.65 -41.64 27.47
CA ASP A 73 -16.99 -42.45 28.50
C ASP A 73 -15.73 -41.71 28.99
N ILE A 74 -15.77 -41.18 30.20
CA ILE A 74 -14.66 -40.42 30.82
C ILE A 74 -13.86 -41.35 31.72
N ASP A 75 -12.54 -41.41 31.52
CA ASP A 75 -11.65 -42.13 32.42
C ASP A 75 -11.46 -41.36 33.73
N VAL A 76 -11.92 -41.95 34.83
CA VAL A 76 -11.80 -41.38 36.19
C VAL A 76 -10.76 -42.11 37.04
N SER A 77 -9.90 -42.95 36.46
CA SER A 77 -8.83 -43.69 37.16
C SER A 77 -7.89 -42.77 37.98
N GLY A 78 -7.71 -41.52 37.54
CA GLY A 78 -6.92 -40.49 38.21
C GLY A 78 -7.64 -39.74 39.34
N ASP A 79 -8.95 -39.90 39.52
CA ASP A 79 -9.74 -39.12 40.48
C ASP A 79 -9.45 -39.56 41.93
N PRO A 80 -8.86 -38.72 42.80
CA PRO A 80 -8.54 -39.07 44.18
C PRO A 80 -9.79 -39.21 45.07
N THR A 81 -10.93 -38.68 44.64
CA THR A 81 -12.19 -38.72 45.41
C THR A 81 -12.96 -40.02 45.21
N ARG A 82 -12.61 -40.82 44.21
CA ARG A 82 -13.25 -42.09 43.88
C ARG A 82 -12.48 -43.29 44.43
N ALA A 83 -13.21 -44.22 45.04
CA ALA A 83 -12.67 -45.49 45.54
C ALA A 83 -12.38 -46.47 44.40
N ILE A 84 -11.26 -46.25 43.70
CA ILE A 84 -10.78 -47.08 42.59
C ILE A 84 -9.58 -47.91 43.07
N PHE A 85 -9.71 -49.23 43.07
CA PHE A 85 -8.73 -50.17 43.61
C PHE A 85 -7.52 -50.39 42.68
N ASP A 86 -7.74 -50.45 41.36
CA ASP A 86 -6.67 -50.56 40.36
C ASP A 86 -6.64 -49.30 39.49
N ARG A 87 -5.71 -48.38 39.81
CA ARG A 87 -5.51 -47.12 39.08
C ARG A 87 -4.52 -47.25 37.91
N ASN A 88 -3.95 -48.44 37.68
CA ASN A 88 -3.04 -48.68 36.56
C ASN A 88 -3.80 -48.99 35.25
N ARG A 89 -5.14 -49.01 35.30
CA ARG A 89 -6.02 -49.21 34.14
C ARG A 89 -7.07 -48.10 34.10
N PRO A 90 -7.53 -47.70 32.91
CA PRO A 90 -8.61 -46.73 32.79
C PRO A 90 -9.89 -47.26 33.42
N PHE A 91 -10.61 -46.39 34.13
CA PHE A 91 -11.91 -46.68 34.74
C PHE A 91 -12.94 -45.71 34.15
N TYR A 92 -13.74 -46.17 33.20
CA TYR A 92 -14.67 -45.32 32.47
C TYR A 92 -16.02 -45.16 33.19
N VAL A 93 -16.52 -43.93 33.23
CA VAL A 93 -17.88 -43.60 33.69
C VAL A 93 -18.57 -42.71 32.66
N LYS A 94 -19.89 -42.86 32.52
CA LYS A 94 -20.69 -41.98 31.67
C LYS A 94 -20.66 -40.56 32.20
N GLY A 95 -20.22 -39.64 31.36
CA GLY A 95 -20.24 -38.20 31.62
C GLY A 95 -20.66 -37.43 30.38
N VAL A 96 -20.60 -36.11 30.46
CA VAL A 96 -20.99 -35.21 29.37
C VAL A 96 -19.76 -34.46 28.89
N GLN A 97 -19.55 -34.46 27.58
CA GLN A 97 -18.63 -33.54 26.90
C GLN A 97 -19.44 -32.34 26.40
N ILE A 98 -18.98 -31.13 26.74
CA ILE A 98 -19.52 -29.87 26.28
C ILE A 98 -18.42 -29.13 25.54
N ILE A 99 -18.71 -28.74 24.29
CA ILE A 99 -17.81 -27.91 23.48
C ILE A 99 -18.38 -26.51 23.42
N ILE A 100 -17.62 -25.54 23.92
CA ILE A 100 -17.93 -24.11 23.82
C ILE A 100 -17.10 -23.53 22.67
N ALA A 101 -17.78 -22.98 21.66
CA ALA A 101 -17.13 -22.29 20.56
C ALA A 101 -16.96 -20.81 20.88
N VAL A 102 -15.73 -20.31 20.75
CA VAL A 102 -15.34 -18.91 20.91
C VAL A 102 -14.90 -18.39 19.54
N PRO A 103 -15.77 -17.66 18.82
CA PRO A 103 -15.41 -17.07 17.54
C PRO A 103 -14.33 -16.00 17.67
N PHE A 104 -13.48 -15.86 16.65
CA PHE A 104 -12.46 -14.82 16.57
C PHE A 104 -12.29 -14.29 15.14
N GLU A 105 -11.65 -13.14 15.01
CA GLU A 105 -11.14 -12.60 13.73
C GLU A 105 -9.61 -12.52 13.74
N GLY A 106 -8.99 -12.51 12.56
CA GLY A 106 -7.52 -12.42 12.40
C GLY A 106 -6.86 -13.75 12.04
N ASP A 107 -5.54 -13.82 12.17
CA ASP A 107 -4.75 -14.96 11.72
C ASP A 107 -4.71 -16.09 12.77
N GLY A 108 -5.60 -17.08 12.62
CA GLY A 108 -5.75 -18.19 13.57
C GLY A 108 -4.51 -19.09 13.75
N GLU A 109 -3.54 -19.04 12.84
CA GLU A 109 -2.27 -19.77 13.01
C GLU A 109 -1.44 -19.22 14.19
N LEU A 110 -1.68 -17.97 14.61
CA LEU A 110 -0.97 -17.34 15.73
C LEU A 110 -1.26 -18.02 17.08
N PHE A 111 -2.41 -18.69 17.21
CA PHE A 111 -2.72 -19.54 18.36
C PHE A 111 -1.82 -20.78 18.47
N GLN A 112 -0.93 -21.05 17.51
CA GLN A 112 -0.04 -22.21 17.55
C GLN A 112 1.36 -21.85 18.06
N TYR A 113 1.66 -20.57 18.21
CA TYR A 113 3.00 -20.06 18.52
C TYR A 113 3.06 -19.40 19.89
N LYS A 114 4.19 -19.59 20.57
CA LYS A 114 4.42 -19.09 21.92
C LYS A 114 4.87 -17.64 21.89
N PRO A 115 4.11 -16.71 22.48
CA PRO A 115 4.52 -15.32 22.56
C PRO A 115 5.81 -15.13 23.38
N SER A 116 6.43 -13.96 23.23
CA SER A 116 7.67 -13.59 23.94
C SER A 116 7.52 -13.60 25.46
N ILE A 117 6.32 -13.29 25.95
CA ILE A 117 5.91 -13.37 27.35
C ILE A 117 4.91 -14.52 27.46
N PHE A 118 5.08 -15.42 28.42
CA PHE A 118 4.21 -16.59 28.59
C PHE A 118 4.12 -17.05 30.06
N THR A 119 3.13 -17.89 30.38
CA THR A 119 3.04 -18.62 31.65
C THR A 119 3.36 -20.11 31.45
N PHE A 120 3.66 -20.81 32.55
CA PHE A 120 3.93 -22.25 32.53
C PHE A 120 2.66 -23.13 32.45
N ASN A 121 1.48 -22.53 32.56
CA ASN A 121 0.19 -23.20 32.41
C ASN A 121 -0.61 -22.49 31.32
N PRO A 122 -0.30 -22.75 30.04
CA PRO A 122 -0.97 -22.09 28.93
C PRO A 122 -2.41 -22.57 28.77
N PRO A 123 -3.26 -21.77 28.12
CA PRO A 123 -4.64 -22.15 27.93
C PRO A 123 -4.80 -23.33 26.98
N HIS A 124 -5.93 -24.03 27.12
CA HIS A 124 -6.31 -25.22 26.38
C HIS A 124 -7.47 -24.94 25.42
N GLY A 125 -7.41 -25.48 24.21
CA GLY A 125 -8.44 -25.38 23.20
C GLY A 125 -7.96 -25.82 21.81
N GLU A 126 -8.91 -26.07 20.93
CA GLU A 126 -8.64 -26.45 19.54
C GLU A 126 -9.11 -25.34 18.59
N VAL A 127 -8.24 -24.91 17.67
CA VAL A 127 -8.61 -23.91 16.66
C VAL A 127 -9.17 -24.60 15.43
N ILE A 128 -10.46 -24.37 15.16
CA ILE A 128 -11.18 -24.95 14.02
C ILE A 128 -11.79 -23.81 13.21
N GLY A 129 -11.23 -23.55 12.02
CA GLY A 129 -11.64 -22.41 11.20
C GLY A 129 -11.35 -21.08 11.90
N GLU A 130 -12.41 -20.31 12.17
CA GLU A 130 -12.38 -19.01 12.86
C GLU A 130 -12.95 -19.10 14.28
N GLU A 131 -12.89 -20.29 14.88
CA GLU A 131 -13.38 -20.54 16.24
C GLU A 131 -12.35 -21.30 17.08
N ILE A 132 -12.32 -21.01 18.38
CA ILE A 132 -11.63 -21.81 19.39
C ILE A 132 -12.67 -22.70 20.06
N HIS A 133 -12.47 -24.00 20.02
CA HIS A 133 -13.33 -24.99 20.66
C HIS A 133 -12.72 -25.36 22.01
N LEU A 134 -13.38 -24.95 23.09
CA LEU A 134 -13.02 -25.28 24.46
C LEU A 134 -13.80 -26.52 24.86
N ILE A 135 -13.08 -27.61 25.18
CA ILE A 135 -13.66 -28.93 25.40
C ILE A 135 -13.65 -29.21 26.91
N TYR A 136 -14.84 -29.35 27.49
CA TYR A 136 -15.01 -29.69 28.90
C TYR A 136 -15.66 -31.05 29.03
N GLU A 137 -15.07 -31.92 29.85
CA GLU A 137 -15.61 -33.24 30.17
C GLU A 137 -15.94 -33.30 31.65
N MET A 138 -17.18 -33.65 31.97
CA MET A 138 -17.66 -33.67 33.35
C MET A 138 -18.59 -34.84 33.64
N VAL A 139 -18.34 -35.49 34.77
CA VAL A 139 -19.16 -36.61 35.28
C VAL A 139 -20.29 -36.08 36.19
N GLU A 140 -20.06 -34.99 36.91
CA GLU A 140 -21.05 -34.35 37.77
C GLU A 140 -21.66 -33.11 37.09
N HIS A 141 -22.98 -32.96 37.20
CA HIS A 141 -23.71 -31.83 36.63
C HIS A 141 -23.56 -30.56 37.50
N ASN A 142 -22.37 -29.95 37.49
CA ASN A 142 -22.10 -28.69 38.20
C ASN A 142 -21.88 -27.54 37.21
N ALA A 143 -22.94 -26.77 36.96
CA ALA A 143 -22.91 -25.64 36.05
C ALA A 143 -22.05 -24.47 36.57
N GLU A 144 -21.98 -24.25 37.88
CA GLU A 144 -21.17 -23.17 38.47
C GLU A 144 -19.68 -23.43 38.27
N ARG A 145 -19.24 -24.67 38.50
CA ARG A 145 -17.86 -25.10 38.25
C ARG A 145 -17.49 -24.95 36.78
N LEU A 146 -18.34 -25.43 35.86
CA LEU A 146 -18.12 -25.25 34.42
C LEU A 146 -17.94 -23.78 34.07
N LYS A 147 -18.81 -22.92 34.60
CA LYS A 147 -18.76 -21.48 34.34
C LYS A 147 -17.47 -20.85 34.86
N GLN A 148 -16.99 -21.25 36.04
CA GLN A 148 -15.73 -20.76 36.60
C GLN A 148 -14.52 -21.23 35.77
N GLU A 149 -14.47 -22.52 35.41
CA GLU A 149 -13.39 -23.07 34.58
C GLU A 149 -13.37 -22.39 33.21
N TYR A 150 -14.52 -22.23 32.57
CA TYR A 150 -14.65 -21.50 31.31
C TYR A 150 -14.21 -20.04 31.39
N GLN A 151 -14.64 -19.31 32.43
CA GLN A 151 -14.24 -17.91 32.60
C GLN A 151 -12.74 -17.77 32.86
N HIS A 152 -12.15 -18.70 33.61
CA HIS A 152 -10.71 -18.72 33.84
C HIS A 152 -9.95 -18.95 32.52
N GLU A 153 -10.35 -19.96 31.75
CA GLU A 153 -9.76 -20.30 30.45
C GLU A 153 -9.84 -19.12 29.48
N LEU A 154 -11.01 -18.49 29.38
CA LEU A 154 -11.24 -17.32 28.54
C LEU A 154 -10.31 -16.16 28.92
N ASN A 155 -10.11 -15.91 30.21
CA ASN A 155 -9.22 -14.84 30.68
C ASN A 155 -7.76 -15.13 30.37
N GLU A 156 -7.30 -16.37 30.50
CA GLU A 156 -5.93 -16.74 30.10
C GLU A 156 -5.74 -16.63 28.58
N ILE A 157 -6.72 -17.04 27.76
CA ILE A 157 -6.69 -16.84 26.30
C ILE A 157 -6.54 -15.35 25.97
N LYS A 158 -7.36 -14.47 26.59
CA LYS A 158 -7.28 -13.01 26.37
C LYS A 158 -5.91 -12.44 26.72
N LYS A 159 -5.34 -12.86 27.85
CA LYS A 159 -4.01 -12.45 28.28
C LYS A 159 -2.91 -12.86 27.30
N TYR A 160 -2.98 -14.08 26.78
CA TYR A 160 -2.06 -14.54 25.73
C TYR A 160 -2.26 -13.76 24.42
N LEU A 161 -3.50 -13.45 24.04
CA LEU A 161 -3.79 -12.64 22.86
C LEU A 161 -3.21 -11.23 22.96
N GLU A 162 -3.23 -10.60 24.13
CA GLU A 162 -2.56 -9.30 24.35
C GLU A 162 -1.04 -9.37 24.13
N TRP A 163 -0.40 -10.47 24.54
CA TRP A 163 1.03 -10.68 24.30
C TRP A 163 1.34 -10.94 22.84
N VAL A 164 0.55 -11.80 22.18
CA VAL A 164 0.67 -12.06 20.74
C VAL A 164 0.45 -10.77 19.95
N LYS A 165 -0.57 -9.98 20.31
CA LYS A 165 -0.87 -8.69 19.68
C LYS A 165 0.33 -7.76 19.74
N ARG A 166 0.93 -7.59 20.92
CA ARG A 166 2.12 -6.76 21.08
C ARG A 166 3.28 -7.23 20.19
N ASP A 167 3.57 -8.52 20.17
CA ASP A 167 4.66 -9.09 19.36
C ASP A 167 4.40 -8.88 17.85
N VAL A 168 3.15 -9.08 17.41
CA VAL A 168 2.72 -8.87 16.01
C VAL A 168 2.74 -7.39 15.61
N GLU A 169 2.33 -6.48 16.49
CA GLU A 169 2.38 -5.03 16.22
C GLU A 169 3.81 -4.53 16.11
N LEU A 170 4.72 -5.02 16.96
CA LEU A 170 6.15 -4.73 16.85
C LEU A 170 6.74 -5.28 15.54
N PHE A 171 6.32 -6.47 15.14
CA PHE A 171 6.73 -7.03 13.86
C PHE A 171 6.22 -6.22 12.67
N ASN A 172 4.91 -5.92 12.63
CA ASN A 172 4.27 -5.18 11.55
C ASN A 172 4.86 -3.77 11.40
N SER A 173 5.14 -3.08 12.52
CA SER A 173 5.80 -1.76 12.48
C SER A 173 7.24 -1.83 11.99
N SER A 174 7.93 -2.97 12.19
CA SER A 174 9.27 -3.20 11.65
C SER A 174 9.30 -3.60 10.17
N LEU A 175 8.18 -4.04 9.59
CA LEU A 175 8.13 -4.54 8.20
C LEU A 175 8.39 -3.43 7.18
N GLU A 176 7.74 -2.28 7.30
CA GLU A 176 7.88 -1.20 6.32
C GLU A 176 9.34 -0.74 6.12
N PRO A 177 10.09 -0.34 7.17
CA PRO A 177 11.48 0.07 6.99
C PRO A 177 12.36 -1.09 6.47
N PHE A 178 12.10 -2.32 6.92
CA PHE A 178 12.83 -3.51 6.46
C PHE A 178 12.61 -3.78 4.96
N VAL A 179 11.38 -3.72 4.49
CA VAL A 179 11.00 -3.93 3.09
C VAL A 179 11.59 -2.85 2.20
N ARG A 180 11.48 -1.58 2.60
CA ARG A 180 12.07 -0.45 1.85
C ARG A 180 13.58 -0.63 1.68
N GLN A 181 14.28 -0.95 2.76
CA GLN A 181 15.71 -1.20 2.71
C GLN A 181 16.04 -2.37 1.77
N LEU A 182 15.30 -3.48 1.86
CA LEU A 182 15.52 -4.65 1.04
C LEU A 182 15.30 -4.37 -0.46
N VAL A 183 14.20 -3.71 -0.81
CA VAL A 183 13.86 -3.36 -2.21
C VAL A 183 14.89 -2.38 -2.77
N SER A 184 15.24 -1.33 -2.02
CA SER A 184 16.25 -0.34 -2.41
C SER A 184 17.62 -0.99 -2.66
N GLN A 185 18.07 -1.86 -1.74
CA GLN A 185 19.31 -2.61 -1.90
C GLN A 185 19.28 -3.53 -3.11
N ARG A 186 18.15 -4.19 -3.38
CA ARG A 186 18.00 -5.08 -4.53
C ARG A 186 18.03 -4.30 -5.84
N LYS A 187 17.31 -3.18 -5.94
CA LYS A 187 17.32 -2.28 -7.11
C LYS A 187 18.72 -1.75 -7.38
N LYS A 188 19.38 -1.21 -6.35
CA LYS A 188 20.74 -0.69 -6.48
C LYS A 188 21.70 -1.75 -7.00
N LYS A 189 21.67 -2.96 -6.42
CA LYS A 189 22.50 -4.08 -6.90
C LYS A 189 22.27 -4.38 -8.38
N LEU A 190 21.02 -4.41 -8.82
CA LEU A 190 20.68 -4.68 -10.23
C LEU A 190 21.19 -3.56 -11.17
N LEU A 191 21.14 -2.31 -10.73
CA LEU A 191 21.70 -1.18 -11.49
C LEU A 191 23.23 -1.27 -11.55
N ASP A 192 23.89 -1.54 -10.42
CA ASP A 192 25.35 -1.72 -10.36
C ASP A 192 25.81 -2.89 -11.27
N ASP A 193 25.05 -3.99 -11.32
CA ASP A 193 25.30 -5.12 -12.21
C ASP A 193 25.18 -4.72 -13.71
N ILE A 194 24.20 -3.86 -14.06
CA ILE A 194 24.02 -3.34 -15.43
C ILE A 194 25.14 -2.38 -15.82
N ASP A 195 25.53 -1.47 -14.92
CA ASP A 195 26.61 -0.51 -15.14
C ASP A 195 27.95 -1.23 -15.33
N LEU A 196 28.21 -2.27 -14.53
CA LEU A 196 29.39 -3.12 -14.67
C LEU A 196 29.45 -3.77 -16.06
N VAL A 197 28.36 -4.37 -16.52
CA VAL A 197 28.32 -5.00 -17.86
C VAL A 197 28.48 -3.97 -18.97
N SER A 198 27.86 -2.80 -18.84
CA SER A 198 27.97 -1.69 -19.81
C SER A 198 29.39 -1.13 -19.88
N SER A 199 30.11 -1.11 -18.76
CA SER A 199 31.51 -0.64 -18.67
C SER A 199 32.52 -1.54 -19.38
N LEU A 200 32.15 -2.79 -19.70
CA LEU A 200 33.05 -3.74 -20.37
C LEU A 200 33.26 -3.43 -21.86
N GLY A 201 32.42 -2.58 -22.47
CA GLY A 201 32.52 -2.24 -23.89
C GLY A 201 32.29 -3.42 -24.86
N ILE A 202 31.77 -4.54 -24.35
CA ILE A 202 31.46 -5.75 -25.13
C ILE A 202 29.97 -5.69 -25.52
N PRO A 203 29.61 -5.84 -26.81
CA PRO A 203 28.21 -5.87 -27.22
C PRO A 203 27.48 -7.03 -26.55
N VAL A 204 26.46 -6.73 -25.76
CA VAL A 204 25.63 -7.73 -25.08
C VAL A 204 24.78 -8.44 -26.14
N LYS A 205 25.11 -9.70 -26.43
CA LYS A 205 24.31 -10.55 -27.28
C LYS A 205 23.07 -10.98 -26.50
N HIS A 206 21.92 -10.39 -26.80
CA HIS A 206 20.63 -10.92 -26.33
C HIS A 206 20.51 -12.37 -26.79
N ARG A 207 20.44 -13.31 -25.85
CA ARG A 207 20.06 -14.69 -26.15
C ARG A 207 18.54 -14.73 -26.27
N GLU A 208 18.05 -15.04 -27.47
CA GLU A 208 16.63 -15.31 -27.75
C GLU A 208 16.11 -16.58 -27.05
N ASP A 209 17.00 -17.37 -26.43
CA ASP A 209 16.72 -18.67 -25.80
C ASP A 209 16.35 -18.62 -24.30
N MET A 210 15.79 -17.51 -23.81
CA MET A 210 15.07 -17.54 -22.53
C MET A 210 13.58 -17.72 -22.85
N PRO A 211 12.95 -18.84 -22.47
CA PRO A 211 11.52 -18.98 -22.64
C PRO A 211 10.81 -17.90 -21.81
N GLU A 212 10.29 -16.89 -22.48
CA GLU A 212 9.21 -16.07 -21.96
C GLU A 212 8.09 -17.03 -21.58
N THR A 213 7.73 -17.10 -20.30
CA THR A 213 6.72 -17.97 -19.69
C THR A 213 7.19 -19.37 -19.27
N TYR A 214 7.54 -19.50 -17.99
CA TYR A 214 7.30 -20.74 -17.25
C TYR A 214 5.99 -20.58 -16.47
N THR A 215 4.91 -21.09 -17.05
CA THR A 215 3.65 -21.32 -16.35
C THR A 215 3.86 -22.32 -15.22
N ILE A 216 3.59 -21.92 -13.98
CA ILE A 216 3.34 -22.87 -12.89
C ILE A 216 1.83 -23.02 -12.76
N PRO A 217 1.24 -24.19 -13.06
CA PRO A 217 -0.14 -24.47 -12.71
C PRO A 217 -0.20 -24.89 -11.25
N SER A 218 -0.94 -24.16 -10.42
CA SER A 218 -1.80 -24.80 -9.42
C SER A 218 -2.80 -23.80 -8.83
N ILE A 219 -4.06 -24.17 -9.06
CA ILE A 219 -5.26 -23.63 -8.46
C ILE A 219 -5.18 -23.76 -6.94
N ARG A 220 -5.20 -22.65 -6.20
CA ARG A 220 -5.96 -22.53 -4.94
C ARG A 220 -6.51 -21.12 -4.81
N LYS A 221 -7.86 -21.03 -4.83
CA LYS A 221 -8.64 -19.87 -4.39
C LYS A 221 -8.17 -19.44 -3.00
N LYS A 222 -7.46 -18.32 -2.90
CA LYS A 222 -7.45 -17.43 -1.74
C LYS A 222 -7.46 -15.99 -2.25
N LEU A 223 -8.12 -15.13 -1.49
CA LEU A 223 -8.48 -13.75 -1.80
C LEU A 223 -7.37 -13.00 -2.56
N LYS A 224 -7.75 -12.39 -3.70
CA LYS A 224 -6.84 -11.77 -4.66
C LYS A 224 -6.20 -10.50 -4.09
N PHE A 225 -4.96 -10.62 -3.65
CA PHE A 225 -3.98 -9.54 -3.81
C PHE A 225 -3.25 -9.83 -5.13
N GLU A 226 -3.75 -9.28 -6.24
CA GLU A 226 -3.03 -9.36 -7.52
C GLU A 226 -1.81 -8.42 -7.46
N PRO A 227 -0.59 -8.87 -7.81
CA PRO A 227 0.53 -7.96 -7.96
C PRO A 227 0.18 -6.89 -9.01
N PRO A 228 0.71 -5.66 -8.88
CA PRO A 228 0.41 -4.60 -9.83
C PRO A 228 0.79 -5.06 -11.25
N LYS A 229 -0.18 -4.95 -12.17
CA LYS A 229 -0.01 -5.33 -13.57
C LYS A 229 0.98 -4.37 -14.25
N VAL A 230 2.17 -4.86 -14.58
CA VAL A 230 3.19 -4.13 -15.34
C VAL A 230 3.08 -4.46 -16.84
N SER A 231 3.40 -3.48 -17.70
CA SER A 231 3.48 -3.67 -19.16
C SER A 231 4.67 -4.58 -19.54
N LYS A 232 4.48 -5.47 -20.52
CA LYS A 232 5.47 -6.50 -20.93
C LYS A 232 6.63 -5.99 -21.81
N GLU A 233 6.78 -4.68 -22.02
CA GLU A 233 7.84 -4.15 -22.89
C GLU A 233 9.20 -4.07 -22.17
N PRO A 234 10.32 -4.36 -22.86
CA PRO A 234 11.67 -4.26 -22.28
C PRO A 234 12.01 -2.83 -21.86
N PHE A 235 12.59 -2.69 -20.67
CA PHE A 235 13.02 -1.40 -20.10
C PHE A 235 14.19 -0.81 -20.90
N LYS A 236 13.97 0.37 -21.49
CA LYS A 236 15.03 1.25 -21.96
C LYS A 236 15.08 2.45 -21.01
N PRO A 237 16.23 2.79 -20.39
CA PRO A 237 16.34 3.99 -19.59
C PRO A 237 16.12 5.19 -20.52
N GLU A 238 14.98 5.84 -20.36
CA GLU A 238 14.65 7.08 -21.04
C GLU A 238 14.70 8.23 -20.03
N PRO A 239 14.99 9.47 -20.46
CA PRO A 239 15.11 10.60 -19.55
C PRO A 239 13.78 10.82 -18.81
N VAL A 240 13.77 10.50 -17.52
CA VAL A 240 12.68 10.86 -16.60
C VAL A 240 13.06 12.17 -15.94
N LEU A 241 12.14 13.13 -15.93
CA LEU A 241 12.34 14.40 -15.22
C LEU A 241 12.61 14.12 -13.75
N ALA A 242 13.78 14.53 -13.24
CA ALA A 242 14.08 14.47 -11.81
C ALA A 242 13.03 15.30 -11.02
N LEU A 243 12.68 14.87 -9.81
CA LEU A 243 11.70 15.59 -9.00
C LEU A 243 12.18 17.00 -8.66
N GLU A 244 13.49 17.14 -8.42
CA GLU A 244 14.15 18.42 -8.16
C GLU A 244 13.96 19.38 -9.34
N GLU A 245 14.10 18.87 -10.57
CA GLU A 245 13.94 19.68 -11.78
C GLU A 245 12.48 20.04 -12.05
N TYR A 246 11.54 19.14 -11.74
CA TYR A 246 10.13 19.46 -11.77
C TYR A 246 9.76 20.58 -10.81
N GLU A 247 10.25 20.53 -9.58
CA GLU A 247 10.02 21.60 -8.60
C GLU A 247 10.69 22.91 -9.03
N ASN A 248 11.87 22.85 -9.67
CA ASN A 248 12.49 24.04 -10.28
C ASN A 248 11.58 24.68 -11.34
N ILE A 249 10.98 23.88 -12.23
CA ILE A 249 10.02 24.37 -13.23
C ILE A 249 8.82 25.04 -12.54
N LEU A 250 8.25 24.40 -11.53
CA LEU A 250 7.12 24.95 -10.77
C LEU A 250 7.51 26.25 -10.05
N GLU A 251 8.71 26.34 -9.48
CA GLU A 251 9.22 27.58 -8.86
C GLU A 251 9.37 28.70 -9.89
N MET A 252 9.89 28.39 -11.08
CA MET A 252 10.00 29.37 -12.16
C MET A 252 8.61 29.89 -12.60
N ILE A 253 7.64 28.99 -12.74
CA ILE A 253 6.24 29.34 -13.03
C ILE A 253 5.66 30.22 -11.91
N TYR A 254 5.89 29.84 -10.65
CA TYR A 254 5.43 30.60 -9.48
C TYR A 254 6.00 32.02 -9.48
N ASN A 255 7.31 32.16 -9.71
CA ASN A 255 7.97 33.47 -9.77
C ASN A 255 7.43 34.36 -10.89
N MET A 256 7.07 33.76 -12.04
CA MET A 256 6.44 34.50 -13.13
C MET A 256 5.02 34.97 -12.77
N ALA A 257 4.26 34.15 -12.04
CA ALA A 257 2.92 34.55 -11.59
C ALA A 257 2.96 35.78 -10.66
N LEU A 258 4.01 35.93 -9.83
CA LEU A 258 4.21 37.15 -9.02
C LEU A 258 4.37 38.41 -9.90
N VAL A 259 4.93 38.29 -11.11
CA VAL A 259 5.00 39.40 -12.07
C VAL A 259 3.61 39.75 -12.61
N MET A 260 2.76 38.75 -12.82
CA MET A 260 1.36 38.95 -13.25
C MET A 260 0.56 39.73 -12.21
N GLU A 261 0.73 39.41 -10.92
CA GLU A 261 0.10 40.12 -9.80
C GLU A 261 0.52 41.59 -9.73
N ARG A 262 1.77 41.90 -10.11
CA ARG A 262 2.31 43.27 -10.14
C ARG A 262 1.88 44.08 -11.36
N SER A 263 1.40 43.43 -12.42
CA SER A 263 1.00 44.08 -13.69
C SER A 263 -0.41 43.70 -14.15
N PRO A 264 -1.44 43.85 -13.29
CA PRO A 264 -2.78 43.32 -13.55
C PRO A 264 -3.42 43.88 -14.83
N GLN A 265 -3.21 45.16 -15.13
CA GLN A 265 -3.77 45.82 -16.32
C GLN A 265 -3.30 45.20 -17.65
N THR A 266 -2.10 44.62 -17.65
CA THR A 266 -1.53 43.95 -18.83
C THR A 266 -2.17 42.57 -18.99
N PHE A 267 -2.17 41.78 -17.92
CA PHE A 267 -2.62 40.38 -17.96
C PHE A 267 -4.15 40.22 -18.00
N SER A 268 -4.92 41.21 -17.54
CA SER A 268 -6.39 41.14 -17.56
C SER A 268 -6.97 41.07 -18.98
N LYS A 269 -6.26 41.62 -19.98
CA LYS A 269 -6.65 41.65 -21.40
C LYS A 269 -6.23 40.42 -22.19
N LEU A 270 -5.31 39.61 -21.65
CA LEU A 270 -4.78 38.42 -22.33
C LEU A 270 -5.75 37.24 -22.22
N LYS A 271 -5.75 36.37 -23.23
CA LYS A 271 -6.42 35.06 -23.18
C LYS A 271 -5.40 34.00 -22.73
N GLU A 272 -5.87 32.75 -22.62
CA GLU A 272 -5.08 31.62 -22.09
C GLU A 272 -3.81 31.40 -22.92
N GLU A 273 -3.93 31.49 -24.25
CA GLU A 273 -2.83 31.31 -25.20
C GLU A 273 -1.76 32.40 -25.03
N GLU A 274 -2.16 33.68 -24.92
CA GLU A 274 -1.18 34.75 -24.74
C GLU A 274 -0.50 34.65 -23.36
N ILE A 275 -1.21 34.26 -22.29
CA ILE A 275 -0.59 34.03 -20.97
C ILE A 275 0.39 32.85 -21.02
N ARG A 276 0.01 31.74 -21.68
CA ARG A 276 0.89 30.59 -21.91
C ARG A 276 2.19 31.01 -22.60
N ASP A 277 2.11 31.86 -23.63
CA ASP A 277 3.29 32.33 -24.37
C ASP A 277 4.27 33.11 -23.48
N HIS A 278 3.77 33.81 -22.45
CA HIS A 278 4.62 34.48 -21.45
C HIS A 278 5.37 33.47 -20.57
N PHE A 279 4.70 32.39 -20.13
CA PHE A 279 5.38 31.30 -19.40
C PHE A 279 6.43 30.61 -20.28
N LEU A 280 6.10 30.36 -21.55
CA LEU A 280 7.01 29.74 -22.52
C LEU A 280 8.25 30.59 -22.78
N MET A 281 8.12 31.91 -22.90
CA MET A 281 9.26 32.81 -23.10
C MET A 281 10.29 32.67 -21.95
N MET A 282 9.78 32.64 -20.72
CA MET A 282 10.62 32.52 -19.52
C MET A 282 11.24 31.12 -19.39
N LEU A 283 10.45 30.07 -19.61
CA LEU A 283 10.94 28.68 -19.60
C LEU A 283 12.00 28.48 -20.69
N ASN A 284 11.80 29.03 -21.90
CA ASN A 284 12.79 28.93 -22.98
C ASN A 284 14.10 29.65 -22.71
N ALA A 285 14.08 30.73 -21.93
CA ALA A 285 15.31 31.41 -21.51
C ALA A 285 16.19 30.51 -20.61
N HIS A 286 15.57 29.57 -19.89
CA HIS A 286 16.28 28.62 -19.02
C HIS A 286 16.62 27.31 -19.72
N TYR A 287 15.70 26.80 -20.55
CA TYR A 287 15.84 25.53 -21.26
C TYR A 287 16.36 25.68 -22.70
N GLU A 288 16.99 26.82 -23.03
CA GLU A 288 17.64 27.08 -24.32
C GLU A 288 16.75 26.75 -25.56
N GLY A 289 15.45 27.04 -25.48
CA GLY A 289 14.50 26.76 -26.57
C GLY A 289 13.83 25.37 -26.55
N GLN A 290 14.08 24.56 -25.53
CA GLN A 290 13.46 23.23 -25.37
C GLN A 290 12.03 23.26 -24.79
N ALA A 291 11.54 24.43 -24.36
CA ALA A 291 10.16 24.63 -23.90
C ALA A 291 9.27 25.10 -25.06
N THR A 292 8.58 24.19 -25.72
CA THR A 292 7.74 24.52 -26.88
C THR A 292 6.28 24.68 -26.48
N GLY A 293 5.64 25.77 -26.94
CA GLY A 293 4.19 25.79 -27.17
C GLY A 293 3.93 25.15 -28.52
N GLU A 294 2.88 24.32 -28.64
CA GLU A 294 2.65 23.36 -29.74
C GLU A 294 3.43 23.61 -31.05
N THR A 295 4.45 22.78 -31.27
CA THR A 295 4.71 22.16 -32.58
C THR A 295 4.16 20.73 -32.55
N PHE A 296 2.97 20.56 -33.17
CA PHE A 296 2.37 19.33 -33.68
C PHE A 296 2.35 18.09 -32.75
N ASN A 297 1.22 17.85 -32.08
CA ASN A 297 0.45 16.60 -32.18
C ASN A 297 -0.85 16.66 -31.36
N TYR A 298 -1.99 16.63 -32.07
CA TYR A 298 -3.33 16.27 -31.58
C TYR A 298 -3.92 17.07 -30.40
N GLY A 299 -4.41 18.29 -30.67
CA GLY A 299 -5.73 18.75 -30.17
C GLY A 299 -5.77 19.82 -29.08
N GLY A 300 -4.63 20.23 -28.50
CA GLY A 300 -4.58 21.10 -27.32
C GLY A 300 -3.94 22.46 -27.56
N LYS A 301 -4.74 23.49 -27.87
CA LYS A 301 -4.25 24.83 -28.19
C LYS A 301 -3.55 25.57 -27.03
N THR A 302 -3.55 25.04 -25.81
CA THR A 302 -3.22 25.77 -24.57
C THR A 302 -2.10 25.12 -23.73
N ASP A 303 -1.39 24.13 -24.28
CA ASP A 303 -0.41 23.35 -23.53
C ASP A 303 1.03 23.91 -23.58
N ILE A 304 1.74 23.79 -22.46
CA ILE A 304 3.18 24.00 -22.29
C ILE A 304 3.86 22.64 -22.29
N LEU A 305 4.80 22.41 -23.20
CA LEU A 305 5.55 21.16 -23.29
C LEU A 305 7.05 21.46 -23.21
N ILE A 306 7.74 20.86 -22.24
CA ILE A 306 9.20 20.88 -22.20
C ILE A 306 9.72 19.56 -22.75
N ARG A 307 10.63 19.62 -23.72
CA ARG A 307 11.14 18.45 -24.44
C ARG A 307 12.66 18.33 -24.36
N ILE A 308 13.16 17.20 -23.88
CA ILE A 308 14.58 16.85 -23.94
C ILE A 308 14.74 15.68 -24.91
N GLU A 309 15.66 15.80 -25.87
CA GLU A 309 15.93 14.76 -26.89
C GLU A 309 14.68 14.28 -27.65
N GLY A 310 13.73 15.20 -27.91
CA GLY A 310 12.49 14.90 -28.62
C GLY A 310 11.40 14.21 -27.79
N LYS A 311 11.57 14.08 -26.47
CA LYS A 311 10.59 13.49 -25.54
C LYS A 311 10.01 14.53 -24.61
N ASN A 312 8.70 14.49 -24.38
CA ASN A 312 8.05 15.32 -23.37
C ASN A 312 8.52 14.89 -21.97
N ILE A 313 9.00 15.85 -21.18
CA ILE A 313 9.42 15.61 -19.79
C ILE A 313 8.53 16.35 -18.78
N PHE A 314 7.83 17.39 -19.25
CA PHE A 314 6.86 18.17 -18.49
C PHE A 314 5.74 18.63 -19.41
N ILE A 315 4.50 18.51 -18.93
CA ILE A 315 3.29 18.95 -19.61
C ILE A 315 2.50 19.83 -18.66
N ALA A 316 2.12 21.03 -19.08
CA ALA A 316 1.19 21.85 -18.32
C ALA A 316 0.06 22.41 -19.17
N GLU A 317 -1.16 22.29 -18.68
CA GLU A 317 -2.36 22.86 -19.31
C GLU A 317 -2.65 24.23 -18.68
N CYS A 318 -2.80 25.25 -19.51
CA CYS A 318 -3.24 26.58 -19.11
C CYS A 318 -4.76 26.72 -19.24
N LYS A 319 -5.46 27.11 -18.16
CA LYS A 319 -6.93 27.24 -18.18
C LYS A 319 -7.47 28.38 -17.33
N PHE A 320 -8.45 29.13 -17.82
CA PHE A 320 -9.27 29.99 -16.95
C PHE A 320 -10.29 29.15 -16.20
N TRP A 321 -10.44 29.43 -14.90
CA TRP A 321 -11.51 28.89 -14.10
C TRP A 321 -12.87 29.38 -14.60
N ARG A 322 -13.70 28.43 -15.06
CA ARG A 322 -15.10 28.66 -15.48
C ARG A 322 -16.08 27.74 -14.74
N GLY A 323 -15.65 27.18 -13.60
CA GLY A 323 -16.42 26.23 -12.79
C GLY A 323 -15.85 24.81 -12.83
N GLU A 324 -16.30 23.99 -11.87
CA GLU A 324 -15.78 22.64 -11.57
C GLU A 324 -15.83 21.70 -12.77
N LYS A 325 -16.91 21.75 -13.57
CA LYS A 325 -17.04 20.92 -14.77
C LYS A 325 -15.94 21.19 -15.80
N LYS A 326 -15.64 22.47 -16.06
CA LYS A 326 -14.56 22.87 -16.98
C LYS A 326 -13.18 22.55 -16.43
N PHE A 327 -13.04 22.54 -15.12
CA PHE A 327 -11.80 22.13 -14.47
C PHE A 327 -11.57 20.62 -14.57
N ILE A 328 -12.60 19.80 -14.38
CA ILE A 328 -12.53 18.34 -14.63
C ILE A 328 -12.17 18.07 -16.09
N GLU A 329 -12.83 18.74 -17.05
CA GLU A 329 -12.49 18.61 -18.48
C GLU A 329 -11.01 18.94 -18.75
N ALA A 330 -10.41 19.89 -18.03
CA ALA A 330 -8.99 20.22 -18.16
C ALA A 330 -8.06 19.13 -17.58
N ILE A 331 -8.47 18.50 -16.46
CA ILE A 331 -7.76 17.34 -15.90
C ILE A 331 -7.83 16.17 -16.89
N ASP A 332 -9.01 15.87 -17.42
CA ASP A 332 -9.20 14.82 -18.43
C ASP A 332 -8.38 15.08 -19.70
N GLN A 333 -8.37 16.34 -20.17
CA GLN A 333 -7.58 16.78 -21.33
C GLN A 333 -6.08 16.54 -21.09
N LEU A 334 -5.56 16.98 -19.94
CA LEU A 334 -4.16 16.78 -19.56
C LEU A 334 -3.80 15.29 -19.50
N LEU A 335 -4.63 14.48 -18.83
CA LEU A 335 -4.44 13.03 -18.75
C LEU A 335 -4.52 12.35 -20.13
N GLY A 336 -5.30 12.90 -21.05
CA GLY A 336 -5.40 12.43 -22.43
C GLY A 336 -4.13 12.67 -23.25
N TYR A 337 -3.40 13.76 -22.96
CA TYR A 337 -2.13 14.09 -23.62
C TYR A 337 -0.93 13.43 -22.98
N THR A 338 -1.02 13.06 -21.71
CA THR A 338 0.07 12.34 -21.05
C THR A 338 0.23 10.98 -21.72
N SER A 339 1.37 10.79 -22.38
CA SER A 339 1.78 9.48 -22.84
C SER A 339 2.10 8.61 -21.63
N TRP A 340 2.27 7.31 -21.86
CA TRP A 340 2.66 6.36 -20.82
C TRP A 340 3.95 6.74 -20.06
N ARG A 341 4.75 7.68 -20.59
CA ARG A 341 6.05 8.12 -20.07
C ARG A 341 5.98 9.42 -19.26
N ASP A 342 4.90 10.20 -19.40
CA ASP A 342 4.77 11.51 -18.79
C ASP A 342 4.29 11.36 -17.34
N THR A 343 5.20 11.53 -16.39
CA THR A 343 4.93 11.31 -14.94
C THR A 343 4.74 12.60 -14.15
N LYS A 344 5.01 13.76 -14.74
CA LYS A 344 5.00 15.05 -14.03
C LYS A 344 4.32 16.12 -14.87
N THR A 345 3.25 16.67 -14.31
CA THR A 345 2.34 17.56 -15.02
C THR A 345 1.88 18.71 -14.15
N ALA A 346 1.36 19.76 -14.77
CA ALA A 346 0.74 20.85 -14.04
C ALA A 346 -0.53 21.36 -14.71
N ILE A 347 -1.39 22.00 -13.93
CA ILE A 347 -2.47 22.85 -14.45
C ILE A 347 -2.24 24.25 -13.91
N LEU A 348 -2.07 25.20 -14.82
CA LEU A 348 -1.99 26.62 -14.50
C LEU A 348 -3.40 27.20 -14.59
N LEU A 349 -4.03 27.35 -13.42
CA LEU A 349 -5.43 27.71 -13.31
C LEU A 349 -5.57 29.22 -13.04
N PHE A 350 -6.04 29.97 -14.02
CA PHE A 350 -6.19 31.42 -13.92
C PHE A 350 -7.60 31.79 -13.48
N ASN A 351 -7.73 32.65 -12.49
CA ASN A 351 -9.01 33.18 -12.03
C ASN A 351 -9.14 34.67 -12.38
N LYS A 352 -10.21 35.04 -13.11
CA LYS A 352 -10.61 36.45 -13.36
C LYS A 352 -11.79 36.90 -12.47
N ASN A 353 -12.34 36.02 -11.65
CA ASN A 353 -13.48 36.33 -10.78
C ASN A 353 -13.02 37.03 -9.49
N GLN A 354 -13.89 37.83 -8.87
CA GLN A 354 -13.55 38.59 -7.67
C GLN A 354 -13.32 37.72 -6.42
N ASP A 355 -13.92 36.53 -6.35
CA ASP A 355 -13.82 35.63 -5.20
C ASP A 355 -12.85 34.47 -5.48
N PHE A 356 -11.55 34.75 -5.34
CA PHE A 356 -10.50 33.76 -5.54
C PHE A 356 -10.52 32.66 -4.46
N SER A 357 -10.83 33.02 -3.21
CA SER A 357 -10.91 32.06 -2.10
C SER A 357 -11.98 30.99 -2.33
N SER A 358 -13.13 31.35 -2.92
CA SER A 358 -14.16 30.38 -3.31
C SER A 358 -13.65 29.39 -4.36
N VAL A 359 -12.80 29.84 -5.29
CA VAL A 359 -12.17 28.95 -6.27
C VAL A 359 -11.21 27.98 -5.58
N LEU A 360 -10.33 28.47 -4.71
CA LEU A 360 -9.36 27.63 -3.98
C LEU A 360 -10.06 26.53 -3.16
N ASN A 361 -11.13 26.89 -2.44
CA ASN A 361 -11.92 25.94 -1.65
C ASN A 361 -12.61 24.85 -2.47
N LYS A 362 -12.84 25.09 -3.77
CA LYS A 362 -13.48 24.12 -4.68
C LYS A 362 -12.49 23.20 -5.37
N ILE A 363 -11.21 23.58 -5.48
CA ILE A 363 -10.19 22.76 -6.16
C ILE A 363 -10.07 21.39 -5.48
N ASN A 364 -9.77 21.36 -4.16
CA ASN A 364 -9.48 20.10 -3.48
C ASN A 364 -10.64 19.09 -3.53
N PRO A 365 -11.90 19.47 -3.22
CA PRO A 365 -13.04 18.56 -3.36
C PRO A 365 -13.25 18.06 -4.79
N THR A 366 -13.07 18.93 -5.79
CA THR A 366 -13.26 18.58 -7.21
C THR A 366 -12.22 17.57 -7.69
N VAL A 367 -10.95 17.77 -7.32
CA VAL A 367 -9.85 16.86 -7.65
C VAL A 367 -10.06 15.50 -7.00
N LYS A 368 -10.41 15.46 -5.71
CA LYS A 368 -10.61 14.21 -4.97
C LYS A 368 -11.80 13.37 -5.48
N ALA A 369 -12.78 14.02 -6.12
CA ALA A 369 -13.90 13.34 -6.76
C ALA A 369 -13.55 12.75 -8.14
N HIS A 370 -12.38 13.08 -8.70
CA HIS A 370 -11.97 12.60 -10.02
C HIS A 370 -11.67 11.08 -10.01
N PRO A 371 -12.15 10.29 -10.98
CA PRO A 371 -11.95 8.84 -10.99
C PRO A 371 -10.47 8.40 -10.98
N CYS A 372 -9.60 9.23 -11.58
CA CYS A 372 -8.17 8.95 -11.66
C CYS A 372 -7.35 9.42 -10.44
N TYR A 373 -7.97 10.06 -9.46
CA TYR A 373 -7.29 10.53 -8.25
C TYR A 373 -6.87 9.35 -7.35
N LYS A 374 -5.65 9.40 -6.81
CA LYS A 374 -5.15 8.43 -5.83
C LYS A 374 -4.96 9.03 -4.44
N ARG A 375 -4.13 10.08 -4.32
CA ARG A 375 -3.75 10.68 -3.03
C ARG A 375 -3.21 12.09 -3.19
N GLU A 376 -3.10 12.81 -2.08
CA GLU A 376 -2.37 14.08 -1.99
C GLU A 376 -0.85 13.83 -2.11
N TRP A 377 -0.14 14.81 -2.67
CA TRP A 377 1.31 14.81 -2.81
C TRP A 377 1.88 16.07 -2.16
N ASN A 378 2.99 15.92 -1.43
CA ASN A 378 3.68 17.04 -0.81
C ASN A 378 4.96 17.34 -1.59
N LEU A 379 5.05 18.55 -2.13
CA LEU A 379 6.28 19.07 -2.75
C LEU A 379 7.34 19.30 -1.66
N LYS A 380 8.62 19.06 -2.01
CA LYS A 380 9.74 19.23 -1.08
C LYS A 380 10.06 20.72 -0.86
N SER A 381 9.98 21.54 -1.90
CA SER A 381 10.30 22.97 -1.84
C SER A 381 9.35 23.73 -0.93
N ASP A 382 9.91 24.44 0.05
CA ASP A 382 9.15 25.32 0.95
C ASP A 382 8.52 26.52 0.23
N LYS A 383 9.09 26.96 -0.92
CA LYS A 383 8.53 28.06 -1.72
C LYS A 383 7.23 27.70 -2.40
N LEU A 384 7.02 26.41 -2.67
CA LEU A 384 5.81 25.89 -3.32
C LEU A 384 4.71 25.53 -2.31
N LYS A 385 4.97 25.63 -1.01
CA LYS A 385 3.96 25.46 0.05
C LYS A 385 3.12 26.73 0.18
N SER A 386 2.17 26.90 -0.73
CA SER A 386 1.25 28.03 -0.79
C SER A 386 -0.20 27.57 -0.78
N GLU A 387 -1.11 28.40 -0.27
CA GLU A 387 -2.56 28.14 -0.29
C GLU A 387 -3.17 28.08 -1.70
N THR A 388 -2.39 28.47 -2.71
CA THR A 388 -2.77 28.49 -4.12
C THR A 388 -2.19 27.33 -4.93
N ILE A 389 -1.36 26.49 -4.31
CA ILE A 389 -0.70 25.36 -4.97
C ILE A 389 -1.16 24.06 -4.33
N PHE A 390 -1.65 23.14 -5.15
CA PHE A 390 -2.16 21.85 -4.72
C PHE A 390 -1.49 20.76 -5.53
N SER A 391 -0.98 19.72 -4.88
CA SER A 391 -0.32 18.62 -5.58
C SER A 391 -0.94 17.29 -5.22
N TYR A 392 -1.08 16.44 -6.23
CA TYR A 392 -1.78 15.18 -6.13
C TYR A 392 -1.10 14.11 -6.97
N ILE A 393 -1.35 12.85 -6.62
CA ILE A 393 -1.05 11.70 -7.44
C ILE A 393 -2.32 11.23 -8.13
N PHE A 394 -2.23 11.13 -9.45
CA PHE A 394 -3.22 10.53 -10.32
C PHE A 394 -2.71 9.22 -10.90
N HIS A 395 -3.60 8.37 -11.38
CA HIS A 395 -3.23 7.27 -12.26
C HIS A 395 -3.58 7.58 -13.73
N GLN A 396 -2.86 6.96 -14.65
CA GLN A 396 -3.21 7.01 -16.08
C GLN A 396 -4.58 6.35 -16.31
N PRO A 397 -5.46 6.91 -17.17
CA PRO A 397 -6.77 6.31 -17.47
C PRO A 397 -6.68 4.88 -18.01
N GLN A 398 -5.63 4.58 -18.78
CA GLN A 398 -5.39 3.27 -19.40
C GLN A 398 -4.53 2.34 -18.54
N ASN A 399 -3.92 2.83 -17.45
CA ASN A 399 -3.05 2.02 -16.59
C ASN A 399 -3.03 2.54 -15.14
N VAL A 400 -3.77 1.88 -14.26
CA VAL A 400 -3.92 2.25 -12.84
C VAL A 400 -2.60 2.20 -12.05
N ASN A 401 -1.63 1.41 -12.51
CA ASN A 401 -0.33 1.27 -11.84
C ASN A 401 0.66 2.38 -12.21
N ARG A 402 0.32 3.25 -13.16
CA ARG A 402 1.20 4.36 -13.56
C ARG A 402 0.73 5.65 -12.93
N GLU A 403 1.60 6.20 -12.10
CA GLU A 403 1.34 7.40 -11.35
C GLU A 403 1.81 8.64 -12.11
N ILE A 404 1.02 9.70 -11.99
CA ILE A 404 1.30 11.02 -12.53
C ILE A 404 1.19 11.99 -11.38
N ILE A 405 2.22 12.81 -11.20
CA ILE A 405 2.18 13.96 -10.32
C ILE A 405 1.44 15.07 -11.08
N LEU A 406 0.33 15.52 -10.52
CA LEU A 406 -0.43 16.66 -10.98
C LEU A 406 -0.32 17.78 -9.95
N THR A 407 0.34 18.87 -10.31
CA THR A 407 0.36 20.11 -9.51
C THR A 407 -0.56 21.15 -10.14
N ILE A 408 -1.58 21.57 -9.40
CA ILE A 408 -2.45 22.67 -9.76
C ILE A 408 -1.91 23.94 -9.11
N MET A 409 -1.59 24.93 -9.93
CA MET A 409 -1.17 26.25 -9.48
C MET A 409 -2.25 27.25 -9.86
N ALA A 410 -2.97 27.75 -8.85
CA ALA A 410 -4.03 28.72 -9.05
C ALA A 410 -3.48 30.15 -8.97
N PHE A 411 -3.80 30.97 -9.95
CA PHE A 411 -3.34 32.36 -10.02
C PHE A 411 -4.54 33.30 -10.14
N ASN A 412 -4.56 34.34 -9.32
CA ASN A 412 -5.51 35.41 -9.50
C ASN A 412 -5.00 36.36 -10.58
N VAL A 413 -5.79 36.61 -11.62
CA VAL A 413 -5.52 37.60 -12.66
C VAL A 413 -6.43 38.78 -12.37
N PRO A 414 -5.95 39.82 -11.66
CA PRO A 414 -6.80 40.92 -11.24
C PRO A 414 -7.31 41.69 -12.46
N LYS A 415 -8.52 42.22 -12.39
CA LYS A 415 -9.14 42.99 -13.48
C LYS A 415 -8.47 44.35 -13.69
#